data_AF-A0A6J7JWJ3-F1
#
_entry.id   AF-A0A6J7JWJ3-F1
#
_cell.length_a   1.000
_cell.length_b   1.000
_cell.length_c   1.000
_cell.angle_alpha   90.00
_cell.angle_beta   90.00
_cell.angle_gamma   90.00
#
_symmetry.space_group_name_H-M   'P 1'
#
loop_
_entity.id
_entity.type
_entity.pdbx_description
1 polymer ?
#
loop_
_entity_poly.entity_id
_entity_poly.type
_entity_poly.pdbx_seq_one_letter_code
_entity_poly.pdbx_strand_id
1 'polypeptide(L)' 'MFNAPNCHSWYNGGNIEGKARVIPIYMGGLDRFMARAQELAANGYEAYAIK' A
#
# COMPACT_ATOMS: atom_id res chain seq x y z
N MET A 1 6.80 11.08 -12.10
CA MET A 1 6.38 11.65 -10.80
C MET A 1 7.11 11.00 -9.64
N PHE A 2 7.05 9.68 -9.48
CA PHE A 2 7.74 8.95 -8.40
C PHE A 2 9.28 8.97 -8.46
N ASN A 3 9.86 8.89 -9.67
CA ASN A 3 11.31 8.99 -9.88
C ASN A 3 11.79 10.41 -10.20
N ALA A 4 10.97 11.44 -9.95
CA ALA A 4 11.37 12.82 -10.23
C ALA A 4 12.60 13.22 -9.38
N PRO A 5 13.50 14.11 -9.90
CA PRO A 5 14.75 14.48 -9.23
C PRO A 5 14.60 15.10 -7.83
N ASN A 6 13.45 15.69 -7.52
CA ASN A 6 13.16 16.30 -6.22
C ASN A 6 12.27 15.43 -5.33
N CYS A 7 11.89 14.23 -5.78
CA CYS A 7 10.98 13.35 -5.06
C CYS A 7 11.77 12.29 -4.27
N HIS A 8 12.75 12.70 -3.46
CA HIS A 8 13.51 11.80 -2.60
C HIS A 8 12.87 11.75 -1.22
N SER A 9 12.17 10.67 -0.89
CA SER A 9 11.44 10.53 0.37
C SER A 9 11.47 9.10 0.86
N TRP A 10 11.27 8.92 2.17
CA TRP A 10 11.09 7.59 2.75
C TRP A 10 9.86 6.87 2.15
N TYR A 11 8.83 7.63 1.75
CA TYR A 11 7.63 7.12 1.09
C TYR A 11 7.91 6.32 -0.17
N ASN A 12 9.01 6.65 -0.86
CA ASN A 12 9.39 6.03 -2.12
C ASN A 12 10.72 5.27 -2.06
N GLY A 13 11.27 5.09 -0.87
CA GLY A 13 12.58 4.45 -0.70
C GLY A 13 13.78 5.27 -1.22
N GLY A 14 13.56 6.47 -1.75
CA GLY A 14 14.63 7.35 -2.26
C GLY A 14 15.48 8.02 -1.18
N ASN A 15 15.25 7.69 0.09
CA ASN A 15 15.96 8.22 1.25
C ASN A 15 17.18 7.37 1.68
N ILE A 16 17.39 6.19 1.09
CA ILE A 16 18.51 5.28 1.42
C ILE A 16 19.15 4.84 0.11
N GLU A 17 20.47 4.99 -0.01
CA GLU A 17 21.23 4.53 -1.18
C GLU A 17 21.12 3.01 -1.34
N GLY A 18 20.92 2.53 -2.57
CA GLY A 18 20.74 1.11 -2.87
C GLY A 18 19.36 0.52 -2.51
N LYS A 19 18.50 1.25 -1.78
CA LYS A 19 17.12 0.80 -1.53
C LYS A 19 16.28 0.91 -2.80
N ALA A 20 15.49 -0.13 -3.08
CA ALA A 20 14.59 -0.13 -4.22
C ALA A 20 13.57 1.02 -4.12
N ARG A 21 13.41 1.78 -5.21
CA ARG A 21 12.36 2.80 -5.31
C ARG A 21 11.06 2.14 -5.77
N VAL A 22 10.13 1.96 -4.82
CA VAL A 22 8.76 1.49 -5.06
C VAL A 22 7.71 2.39 -4.38
N ILE A 23 6.44 2.28 -4.79
CA ILE A 23 5.29 2.81 -4.04
C ILE A 23 4.74 1.65 -3.19
N PRO A 24 5.06 1.55 -1.89
CA PRO A 24 4.59 0.45 -1.05
C PRO A 24 3.21 0.69 -0.45
N ILE A 25 2.64 1.89 -0.65
CA ILE A 25 1.40 2.32 0.01
C ILE A 25 0.23 2.12 -0.94
N TYR A 26 -0.85 1.56 -0.39
CA TYR A 26 -2.14 1.56 -1.05
C TYR A 26 -2.65 3.01 -1.22
N MET A 27 -2.72 3.48 -2.46
CA MET A 27 -3.12 4.86 -2.80
C MET A 27 -4.64 5.02 -3.04
N GLY A 28 -5.45 4.02 -2.69
CA GLY A 28 -6.88 4.03 -2.96
C GLY A 28 -7.75 4.85 -1.99
N GLY A 29 -7.17 5.42 -0.93
CA GLY A 29 -7.91 6.21 0.07
C GLY A 29 -8.46 5.38 1.22
N LEU A 30 -8.79 6.06 2.33
CA LEU A 30 -9.31 5.42 3.55
C LEU A 30 -10.71 4.84 3.34
N ASP A 31 -11.57 5.55 2.62
CA ASP A 31 -12.93 5.13 2.28
C ASP A 31 -12.92 3.75 1.59
N ARG A 32 -12.13 3.60 0.52
CA ARG A 32 -12.03 2.33 -0.23
C ARG A 32 -11.36 1.24 0.58
N PHE A 33 -10.32 1.59 1.34
CA PHE A 33 -9.65 0.64 2.22
C PHE A 33 -10.61 0.06 3.25
N MET A 34 -11.38 0.92 3.94
CA MET A 34 -12.33 0.50 4.97
C MET A 34 -13.48 -0.32 4.37
N ALA A 35 -14.03 0.09 3.22
CA ALA A 35 -15.06 -0.67 2.53
C ALA A 35 -14.60 -2.10 2.20
N ARG A 36 -13.38 -2.24 1.64
CA ARG A 36 -12.81 -3.54 1.32
C ARG A 36 -12.56 -4.40 2.56
N ALA A 37 -12.06 -3.80 3.63
CA ALA A 37 -11.84 -4.50 4.90
C ALA A 37 -13.14 -5.02 5.52
N GLN A 38 -14.21 -4.20 5.47
CA GLN A 38 -15.54 -4.58 5.96
C GLN A 38 -16.16 -5.71 5.13
N GLU A 39 -16.06 -5.62 3.80
CA GLU A 39 -16.52 -6.68 2.88
C GLU A 39 -15.85 -8.03 3.20
N LEU A 40 -14.52 -8.02 3.36
CA LEU A 40 -13.77 -9.23 3.70
C LEU A 40 -14.23 -9.83 5.03
N ALA A 41 -14.44 -9.00 6.05
CA ALA A 41 -14.92 -9.46 7.36
C ALA A 41 -16.36 -10.01 7.30
N ALA A 42 -17.25 -9.36 6.55
CA ALA A 42 -18.63 -9.80 6.37
C ALA A 42 -18.72 -11.15 5.64
N ASN A 43 -17.80 -11.42 4.71
CA ASN A 43 -17.71 -12.67 3.97
C ASN A 43 -16.91 -13.76 4.73
N GLY A 44 -16.67 -13.59 6.03
CA GLY A 44 -15.95 -14.58 6.83
C GLY A 44 -14.51 -14.83 6.37
N TYR A 45 -13.88 -13.80 5.77
CA TYR A 45 -12.54 -13.87 5.20
C TYR A 45 -12.37 -14.99 4.15
N GLU A 46 -13.36 -15.19 3.28
CA GLU A 46 -13.38 -16.25 2.25
C GLU A 46 -12.09 -16.41 1.42
N ALA A 47 -11.33 -15.32 1.21
CA ALA A 47 -10.07 -15.32 0.48
C ALA A 47 -8.89 -15.92 1.28
N TYR A 48 -9.11 -16.28 2.54
CA TYR A 48 -8.09 -16.78 3.46
C TYR A 48 -8.42 -18.22 3.88
N ALA A 49 -7.41 -19.09 3.83
CA ALA A 49 -7.49 -20.39 4.46
C ALA A 49 -7.33 -20.22 5.98
N ILE A 50 -8.45 -20.12 6.69
CA ILE A 50 -8.47 -20.11 8.16
C ILE A 50 -8.52 -21.56 8.63
N LYS A 51 -7.48 -22.00 9.32
CA LYS A 51 -7.41 -23.32 10.00
C LYS A 51 -7.84 -23.19 11.46
#